data_AF-A0A182WM07-F1
#
_entry.id   AF-A0A182WM07-F1
#
_cell.length_a   1.000
_cell.length_b   1.000
_cell.length_c   1.000
_cell.angle_alpha   90.00
_cell.angle_beta   90.00
_cell.angle_gamma   90.00
#
_symmetry.space_group_name_H-M   'P 1'
#
loop_
_entity.id
_entity.type
_entity.pdbx_description
1 polymer ?
#
loop_
_entity_poly.entity_id
_entity_poly.type
_entity_poly.pdbx_seq_one_letter_code
_entity_poly.pdbx_strand_id
1 'polypeptide(L)'
;SGAKINISDCSCPERIVTVSGSRSAIYKAFTLITKKFEEWCSQFQDNTNSQGKPQIPIRLIVPASQCGSLIGKGGSKIKEIREITGCSIQVASEMLPNSTERAVTLSGSAEAITQCIYHICCVMLE
;
A
#
# COMPACT_ATOMS: atom_id res chain seq x y z
N SER A 1 -14.80 -10.46 5.93
CA SER A 1 -14.16 -9.80 4.76
C SER A 1 -14.39 -10.52 3.44
N GLY A 2 -14.56 -11.85 3.39
CA GLY A 2 -14.86 -12.57 2.13
C GLY A 2 -13.72 -12.61 1.10
N ALA A 3 -12.62 -11.88 1.35
CA ALA A 3 -11.39 -11.95 0.59
C ALA A 3 -10.57 -13.17 1.03
N LYS A 4 -9.92 -13.81 0.05
CA LYS A 4 -8.90 -14.83 0.28
C LYS A 4 -7.59 -14.11 0.63
N ILE A 5 -7.05 -14.40 1.81
CA ILE A 5 -5.79 -13.83 2.29
C ILE A 5 -4.79 -14.98 2.37
N ASN A 6 -3.67 -14.85 1.66
CA ASN A 6 -2.55 -15.79 1.72
C ASN A 6 -1.33 -15.05 2.27
N ILE A 7 -0.62 -15.66 3.21
CA ILE A 7 0.60 -15.11 3.81
C ILE A 7 1.73 -16.03 3.37
N SER A 8 2.70 -15.49 2.63
CA SER A 8 3.84 -16.28 2.18
C SER A 8 4.71 -16.71 3.37
N ASP A 9 4.97 -18.01 3.50
CA ASP A 9 5.82 -18.60 4.56
C ASP A 9 7.29 -18.76 4.10
N CYS A 10 7.85 -17.74 3.43
CA CYS A 10 9.26 -17.80 3.06
C CYS A 10 10.11 -17.48 4.29
N SER A 11 11.26 -18.16 4.45
CA SER A 11 12.22 -18.01 5.55
C SER A 11 12.95 -16.65 5.58
N CYS A 12 12.30 -15.58 5.14
CA CYS A 12 12.78 -14.21 5.08
C CYS A 12 12.06 -13.37 6.15
N PRO A 13 12.69 -12.30 6.67
CA PRO A 13 12.08 -11.42 7.68
C PRO A 13 10.84 -10.68 7.16
N GLU A 14 10.68 -10.56 5.84
CA GLU A 14 9.58 -9.85 5.20
C GLU A 14 8.49 -10.83 4.74
N ARG A 15 7.29 -10.71 5.31
CA ARG A 15 6.11 -11.53 4.94
C ARG A 15 5.27 -10.80 3.90
N ILE A 16 4.97 -11.48 2.79
CA ILE A 16 4.09 -10.95 1.75
C ILE A 16 2.66 -11.40 2.04
N VAL A 17 1.76 -10.43 2.17
CA VAL A 17 0.31 -10.68 2.32
C VAL A 17 -0.35 -10.48 0.97
N THR A 18 -0.87 -11.57 0.41
CA THR A 18 -1.63 -11.55 -0.84
C THR A 18 -3.13 -11.55 -0.53
N VAL A 19 -3.83 -10.48 -0.91
CA VAL A 19 -5.28 -10.35 -0.73
C VAL A 19 -5.96 -10.45 -2.09
N SER A 20 -6.89 -11.39 -2.25
CA SER A 20 -7.62 -11.60 -3.51
C SER A 20 -9.11 -11.70 -3.24
N GLY A 21 -9.95 -11.11 -4.10
CA GLY A 21 -11.40 -11.15 -3.96
C GLY A 21 -12.10 -10.06 -4.78
N SER A 22 -13.36 -9.80 -4.47
CA SER A 22 -14.11 -8.68 -5.05
C SER A 22 -13.58 -7.34 -4.53
N ARG A 23 -13.80 -6.26 -5.29
CA ARG A 23 -13.43 -4.88 -4.91
C ARG A 23 -13.86 -4.52 -3.49
N SER A 24 -15.10 -4.84 -3.12
CA SER A 24 -15.64 -4.60 -1.78
C SER A 24 -14.97 -5.45 -0.70
N ALA A 25 -14.57 -6.68 -1.02
CA ALA A 25 -13.87 -7.58 -0.09
C ALA A 25 -12.44 -7.12 0.17
N ILE A 26 -11.72 -6.74 -0.90
CA ILE A 26 -10.37 -6.18 -0.85
C ILE A 26 -10.38 -4.88 -0.04
N TYR A 27 -11.29 -3.96 -0.34
CA TYR A 27 -11.41 -2.69 0.38
C TYR A 27 -11.66 -2.91 1.89
N LYS A 28 -12.59 -3.80 2.25
CA LYS A 28 -12.84 -4.15 3.65
C LYS A 28 -11.63 -4.79 4.32
N ALA A 29 -10.92 -5.69 3.63
CA ALA A 29 -9.73 -6.33 4.16
C ALA A 29 -8.64 -5.29 4.45
N PHE A 30 -8.32 -4.42 3.49
CA PHE A 30 -7.33 -3.36 3.69
C PHE A 30 -7.75 -2.39 4.79
N THR A 31 -9.02 -1.96 4.85
CA THR A 31 -9.53 -1.08 5.92
C THR A 31 -9.31 -1.68 7.31
N LEU A 32 -9.56 -2.99 7.47
CA LEU A 32 -9.33 -3.68 8.74
C LEU A 32 -7.83 -3.78 9.06
N ILE A 33 -6.99 -4.03 8.05
CA ILE A 33 -5.53 -4.11 8.19
C ILE A 33 -4.98 -2.74 8.61
N THR A 34 -5.27 -1.65 7.89
CA THR A 34 -4.79 -0.30 8.23
C THR A 34 -5.28 0.14 9.59
N LYS A 35 -6.55 -0.12 9.93
CA LYS A 35 -7.07 0.20 11.27
C LYS A 35 -6.35 -0.57 12.36
N LYS A 36 -6.11 -1.88 12.17
CA LYS A 36 -5.36 -2.70 13.12
C LYS A 36 -3.90 -2.27 13.25
N PHE A 37 -3.27 -1.87 12.15
CA PHE A 37 -1.91 -1.32 12.16
C PHE A 37 -1.84 0.01 12.89
N GLU A 38 -2.86 0.87 12.78
CA GLU A 38 -2.93 2.15 13.51
C GLU A 38 -3.05 1.93 15.02
N GLU A 39 -3.91 1.00 15.43
CA GLU A 39 -4.04 0.55 16.83
C GLU A 39 -2.71 -0.02 17.36
N TRP A 40 -2.06 -0.88 16.57
CA TRP A 40 -0.80 -1.53 16.93
C TRP A 40 0.36 -0.54 17.03
N CYS A 41 0.46 0.40 16.08
CA CYS A 41 1.46 1.47 16.09
C CYS A 41 1.27 2.36 17.33
N SER A 42 0.02 2.69 17.68
CA SER A 42 -0.29 3.45 18.90
C SER A 42 0.05 2.70 20.19
N GLN A 43 -0.01 1.36 20.20
CA GLN A 43 0.38 0.53 21.34
C GLN A 43 1.89 0.31 21.47
N PHE A 44 2.62 0.28 20.35
CA PHE A 44 4.08 0.07 20.31
C PHE A 44 4.88 1.38 20.29
N GLN A 45 4.23 2.53 20.26
CA GLN A 45 4.87 3.84 20.45
C GLN A 45 5.16 4.09 21.94
N ASP A 46 6.04 3.26 22.50
CA ASP A 46 6.75 3.55 23.74
C ASP A 46 8.15 4.09 23.36
N ASN A 47 8.47 5.31 23.79
CA ASN A 47 9.84 5.82 23.95
C ASN A 47 10.65 6.47 22.80
N THR A 48 10.06 6.99 21.71
CA THR A 48 10.79 7.99 20.88
C THR A 48 10.01 9.27 20.68
N ASN A 49 10.62 10.36 21.17
CA ASN A 49 10.16 11.74 21.13
C ASN A 49 10.05 12.23 19.68
N SER A 50 8.92 11.96 19.03
CA SER A 50 8.58 12.49 17.72
C SER A 50 7.09 12.77 17.70
N GLN A 51 6.73 14.07 17.78
CA GLN A 51 5.38 14.60 17.67
C GLN A 51 4.82 14.47 16.23
N GLY A 52 4.90 13.28 15.64
CA GLY A 52 4.31 12.96 14.35
C GLY A 52 3.06 12.10 14.55
N LYS A 53 1.99 12.40 13.80
CA LYS A 53 0.85 11.47 13.67
C LYS A 53 1.38 10.08 13.28
N PRO A 54 0.84 8.98 13.82
CA PRO A 54 1.29 7.63 13.47
C PRO A 54 1.17 7.44 11.96
N GLN A 55 2.31 7.28 11.29
CA GLN A 55 2.37 7.03 9.85
C GLN A 55 2.66 5.56 9.64
N ILE A 56 1.74 4.86 8.99
CA ILE A 56 1.85 3.43 8.75
C ILE A 56 2.54 3.23 7.40
N PRO A 57 3.76 2.67 7.35
CA PRO A 57 4.39 2.32 6.09
C PRO A 57 3.78 1.02 5.55
N ILE A 58 3.17 1.06 4.36
CA ILE A 58 2.70 -0.10 3.61
C ILE A 58 3.49 -0.21 2.31
N ARG A 59 4.11 -1.37 2.07
CA ARG A 59 4.80 -1.66 0.82
C ARG A 59 3.96 -2.57 -0.06
N LEU A 60 3.54 -2.06 -1.21
CA LEU A 60 2.82 -2.79 -2.23
C LEU A 60 3.81 -3.30 -3.29
N ILE A 61 3.57 -4.49 -3.81
CA ILE A 61 4.29 -5.04 -4.96
C ILE A 61 3.38 -4.95 -6.17
N VAL A 62 3.86 -4.30 -7.22
CA VAL A 62 3.09 -4.00 -8.42
C VAL A 62 3.89 -4.40 -9.66
N PRO A 63 3.32 -5.16 -10.61
CA PRO A 63 4.00 -5.47 -11.87
C PRO A 63 4.28 -4.19 -12.66
N ALA A 64 5.43 -4.13 -13.35
CA ALA A 64 5.90 -2.95 -14.08
C ALA A 64 4.91 -2.50 -15.16
N SER A 65 4.20 -3.44 -15.80
CA SER A 65 3.14 -3.13 -16.77
C SER A 65 2.02 -2.29 -16.16
N GLN A 66 1.56 -2.65 -14.95
CA GLN A 66 0.53 -1.88 -14.24
C GLN A 66 1.08 -0.62 -13.58
N CYS A 67 2.36 -0.65 -13.16
CA CYS A 67 3.03 0.51 -12.59
C CYS A 67 3.10 1.67 -13.60
N GLY A 68 3.33 1.39 -14.89
CA GLY A 68 3.29 2.41 -15.94
C GLY A 68 1.94 3.12 -16.05
N SER A 69 0.84 2.37 -15.98
CA SER A 69 -0.53 2.92 -15.96
C SER A 69 -0.79 3.73 -14.69
N LEU A 70 -0.35 3.22 -13.53
CA LEU A 70 -0.48 3.89 -12.23
C LEU A 70 0.27 5.23 -12.18
N ILE A 71 1.47 5.30 -12.75
CA ILE A 71 2.26 6.55 -12.85
C ILE A 71 1.58 7.53 -13.81
N GLY A 72 1.11 7.02 -14.95
CA GLY A 72 0.54 7.81 -16.04
C GLY A 72 1.62 8.58 -16.83
N LYS A 73 1.20 9.22 -17.93
CA LYS A 73 2.12 10.02 -18.78
C LYS A 73 2.74 11.15 -17.96
N GLY A 74 4.08 11.12 -17.80
CA GLY A 74 4.82 12.13 -17.04
C GLY A 74 4.59 12.10 -15.52
N GLY A 75 4.01 11.04 -14.96
CA GLY A 75 3.72 10.96 -13.53
C GLY A 75 2.46 11.71 -13.08
N SER A 76 1.60 12.14 -14.01
CA SER A 76 0.39 12.90 -13.69
C SER A 76 -0.61 12.12 -12.83
N LYS A 77 -0.80 10.82 -13.09
CA LYS A 77 -1.82 10.00 -12.40
C LYS A 77 -1.41 9.72 -10.96
N ILE A 78 -0.18 9.27 -10.73
CA ILE A 78 0.35 9.10 -9.36
C ILE A 78 0.42 10.43 -8.61
N LYS A 79 0.68 11.54 -9.33
CA LYS A 79 0.67 12.89 -8.74
C LYS A 79 -0.71 13.30 -8.23
N GLU A 80 -1.74 13.00 -9.01
CA GLU A 80 -3.12 13.24 -8.63
C GLU A 80 -3.52 12.37 -7.43
N ILE A 81 -3.18 11.07 -7.45
CA ILE A 81 -3.52 10.15 -6.34
C ILE A 81 -2.88 10.59 -5.02
N ARG A 82 -1.61 11.01 -5.01
CA ARG A 82 -0.97 11.53 -3.77
C ARG A 82 -1.64 12.81 -3.26
N GLU A 83 -2.12 13.68 -4.16
CA GLU A 83 -2.74 14.95 -3.79
C GLU A 83 -4.16 14.74 -3.25
N ILE A 84 -4.94 13.85 -3.89
CA ILE A 84 -6.29 13.48 -3.45
C ILE A 84 -6.26 12.75 -2.10
N THR A 85 -5.32 11.82 -1.94
CA THR A 85 -5.29 10.93 -0.76
C THR A 85 -4.53 11.55 0.41
N GLY A 86 -3.64 12.52 0.16
CA GLY A 86 -2.72 13.06 1.15
C GLY A 86 -1.70 12.04 1.68
N CYS A 87 -1.57 10.88 1.03
CA CYS A 87 -0.61 9.85 1.40
C CYS A 87 0.75 10.12 0.75
N SER A 88 1.83 9.81 1.46
CA SER A 88 3.18 9.83 0.89
C SER A 88 3.38 8.55 0.08
N ILE A 89 3.52 8.69 -1.23
CA ILE A 89 3.68 7.58 -2.17
C ILE A 89 5.07 7.64 -2.76
N GLN A 90 5.84 6.57 -2.58
CA GLN A 90 7.19 6.42 -3.11
C GLN A 90 7.28 5.17 -3.97
N VAL A 91 7.55 5.36 -5.26
CA VAL A 91 7.71 4.26 -6.22
C VAL A 91 9.19 3.96 -6.35
N ALA A 92 9.59 2.70 -6.18
CA ALA A 92 10.96 2.28 -6.41
C ALA A 92 11.34 2.49 -7.89
N SER A 93 12.44 3.21 -8.11
CA SER A 93 12.97 3.48 -9.45
C SER A 93 13.56 2.22 -10.09
N GLU A 94 14.22 1.41 -9.26
CA GLU A 94 14.84 0.15 -9.66
C GLU A 94 13.81 -0.98 -9.67
N MET A 95 13.83 -1.75 -10.76
CA MET A 95 13.15 -3.04 -10.80
C MET A 95 13.89 -3.98 -9.84
N LEU A 96 13.18 -4.84 -9.13
CA LEU A 96 13.85 -5.87 -8.34
C LEU A 96 14.75 -6.70 -9.29
N PRO A 97 15.99 -7.02 -8.91
CA PRO A 97 16.90 -7.78 -9.76
C PRO A 97 16.21 -9.08 -10.17
N ASN A 98 16.11 -9.32 -11.48
CA ASN A 98 15.47 -10.49 -12.10
C ASN A 98 13.93 -10.54 -12.01
N SER A 99 13.24 -9.45 -11.64
CA SER A 99 11.78 -9.40 -11.62
C SER A 99 11.21 -8.23 -12.42
N THR A 100 10.04 -8.44 -13.00
CA THR A 100 9.26 -7.41 -13.70
C THR A 100 8.38 -6.61 -12.73
N GLU A 101 8.64 -6.64 -11.44
CA GLU A 101 7.84 -5.99 -10.40
C GLU A 101 8.56 -4.79 -9.80
N ARG A 102 7.76 -3.82 -9.31
CA ARG A 102 8.20 -2.61 -8.62
C ARG A 102 7.53 -2.55 -7.25
N ALA A 103 8.31 -2.15 -6.25
CA ALA A 103 7.78 -1.86 -4.93
C ALA A 103 7.25 -0.42 -4.89
N VAL A 104 6.05 -0.23 -4.36
CA VAL A 104 5.45 1.07 -4.07
C VAL A 104 5.24 1.17 -2.57
N THR A 105 5.95 2.09 -1.93
CA THR A 105 5.82 2.36 -0.51
C THR A 105 4.81 3.49 -0.30
N LEU A 106 3.82 3.25 0.55
CA LEU A 106 2.80 4.19 0.98
C LEU A 106 3.02 4.50 2.45
N SER A 107 2.98 5.77 2.84
CA SER A 107 3.08 6.17 4.25
C SER A 107 2.04 7.24 4.55
N GLY A 108 1.26 7.04 5.61
CA GLY A 108 0.21 7.98 5.99
C GLY A 108 -0.69 7.45 7.11
N SER A 109 -1.78 8.15 7.35
CA SER A 109 -2.86 7.70 8.24
C SER A 109 -3.67 6.56 7.62
N ALA A 110 -4.40 5.80 8.45
CA ALA A 110 -5.21 4.67 7.98
C ALA A 110 -6.20 5.08 6.88
N GLU A 111 -6.83 6.25 6.98
CA GLU A 111 -7.74 6.78 5.96
C GLU A 111 -7.04 7.08 4.64
N ALA A 112 -5.90 7.79 4.69
CA ALA A 112 -5.14 8.18 3.50
C ALA A 112 -4.68 6.94 2.71
N ILE A 113 -4.17 5.92 3.42
CA ILE A 113 -3.73 4.67 2.81
C ILE A 113 -4.91 3.89 2.22
N THR A 114 -6.04 3.84 2.93
CA THR A 114 -7.23 3.12 2.46
C THR A 114 -7.77 3.74 1.17
N GLN A 115 -7.85 5.07 1.10
CA GLN A 115 -8.22 5.80 -0.12
C GLN A 115 -7.20 5.57 -1.23
N CYS A 116 -5.90 5.61 -0.92
CA CYS A 116 -4.85 5.40 -1.90
C CYS A 116 -4.91 3.99 -2.51
N ILE A 117 -5.11 2.95 -1.70
CA ILE A 117 -5.26 1.57 -2.17
C ILE A 117 -6.51 1.43 -3.04
N TYR A 118 -7.60 2.11 -2.71
CA TYR A 118 -8.81 2.11 -3.54
C TYR A 118 -8.54 2.69 -4.94
N HIS A 119 -7.90 3.87 -5.01
CA HIS A 119 -7.53 4.48 -6.29
C HIS A 119 -6.55 3.62 -7.09
N ILE A 120 -5.53 3.05 -6.44
CA ILE A 120 -4.58 2.13 -7.09
C ILE A 120 -5.33 0.91 -7.65
N CYS A 121 -6.24 0.32 -6.88
CA CYS A 121 -7.03 -0.83 -7.30
C CYS A 121 -7.94 -0.50 -8.49
N CYS A 122 -8.55 0.69 -8.53
CA CYS A 122 -9.31 1.16 -9.69
C CYS A 122 -8.44 1.22 -10.94
N VAL A 123 -7.27 1.87 -10.86
CA VAL A 123 -6.36 2.01 -12.01
C VAL A 123 -5.80 0.66 -12.48
N MET A 124 -5.61 -0.30 -11.58
CA MET A 124 -5.18 -1.66 -11.93
C MET A 124 -6.27 -2.51 -12.60
N LEU A 125 -7.54 -2.12 -12.46
CA LEU A 125 -8.70 -2.82 -13.03
C LEU A 125 -9.17 -2.19 -14.35
N GLU A 126 -8.73 -0.98 -14.66
CA GLU A 126 -8.90 -0.30 -15.96
C GLU A 126 -7.90 -0.83 -16.99
#